data_AF-A0A401GPE9-F1
#
_entry.id   AF-A0A401GPE9-F1
#
_cell.length_a   1.000
_cell.length_b   1.000
_cell.length_c   1.000
_cell.angle_alpha   90.00
_cell.angle_beta   90.00
_cell.angle_gamma   90.00
#
_symmetry.space_group_name_H-M   'P 1'
#
loop_
_entity.id
_entity.type
_entity.pdbx_description
1 polymer ?
#
loop_
_entity_poly.entity_id
_entity_poly.type
_entity_poly.pdbx_seq_one_letter_code
_entity_poly.pdbx_strand_id
1 'polypeptide(L)' 'MALERVPADIRREGGITRMSDPHLIKEIVDAVTIPVMAKVCIGHFVEAQVPTLPPGSCARSSAA' A
#
# COMPACT_ATOMS: atom_id res chain seq x y z
N MET A 1 -1.05 -1.93 -8.34
CA MET A 1 -0.65 -1.96 -6.92
C MET A 1 0.20 -0.72 -6.69
N ALA A 2 -0.22 0.19 -5.81
CA ALA A 2 0.51 1.42 -5.52
C ALA A 2 1.60 1.11 -4.48
N LEU A 3 2.87 1.11 -4.91
CA LEU A 3 4.03 0.91 -4.06
C LEU A 3 5.12 1.92 -4.44
N GLU A 4 5.70 2.59 -3.45
CA GLU A 4 6.90 3.42 -3.65
C GLU A 4 8.16 2.59 -3.85
N ARG A 5 8.19 1.35 -3.34
CA ARG A 5 9.32 0.42 -3.48
C ARG A 5 8.84 -0.96 -3.89
N VAL A 6 9.53 -1.53 -4.87
CA VAL A 6 9.25 -2.89 -5.36
C VAL A 6 9.67 -3.89 -4.26
N PRO A 7 8.91 -4.98 -4.04
CA PRO A 7 9.25 -5.97 -3.01
C PRO A 7 10.65 -6.58 -3.12
N ALA A 8 11.21 -6.61 -4.33
CA ALA A 8 12.58 -7.08 -4.57
C ALA A 8 13.62 -6.16 -3.92
N ASP A 9 13.42 -4.83 -3.98
CA ASP A 9 14.34 -3.86 -3.41
C ASP A 9 14.24 -3.81 -1.89
N ILE A 10 13.02 -3.91 -1.33
CA ILE A 10 12.79 -3.98 0.12
C ILE A 10 13.56 -5.14 0.75
N ARG A 11 13.51 -6.32 0.12
CA ARG A 11 14.22 -7.52 0.59
C ARG A 11 15.74 -7.38 0.52
N ARG A 12 16.25 -6.60 -0.43
CA ARG A 12 17.68 -6.35 -0.60
C ARG A 12 18.21 -5.33 0.41
N GLU A 13 17.40 -4.32 0.76
CA GLU A 13 17.76 -3.27 1.70
C GLU A 13 17.48 -3.63 3.16
N GLY A 14 16.70 -4.69 3.43
CA GLY A 14 16.42 -5.16 4.79
C GLY A 14 15.64 -4.14 5.64
N GLY A 15 14.74 -3.40 5.00
CA GLY A 15 14.01 -2.29 5.61
C GLY A 15 12.56 -2.63 6.01
N ILE A 16 12.05 -1.92 7.02
CA ILE A 16 10.63 -1.99 7.40
C ILE A 16 9.80 -1.32 6.31
N THR A 17 8.88 -2.06 5.70
CA THR A 17 7.93 -1.50 4.72
C THR A 17 6.74 -0.92 5.46
N ARG A 18 6.48 0.37 5.29
CA ARG A 18 5.23 1.01 5.72
C ARG A 18 4.29 1.19 4.53
N MET A 19 3.04 1.57 4.80
CA MET A 19 2.11 2.00 3.75
C MET A 19 2.69 3.21 3.01
N SER A 20 2.52 3.25 1.69
CA SER A 20 2.88 4.43 0.88
C SER A 20 2.01 5.63 1.23
N ASP A 21 2.53 6.83 0.99
CA ASP A 21 1.83 8.07 1.32
C ASP A 21 0.40 8.10 0.74
N PRO A 22 -0.62 8.47 1.54
CA PRO A 22 -2.02 8.45 1.10
C PRO A 22 -2.30 9.44 -0.03
N HIS A 23 -1.46 10.48 -0.19
CA HIS A 23 -1.55 11.42 -1.31
C HIS A 23 -1.21 10.75 -2.64
N LEU A 24 -0.12 9.98 -2.70
CA LEU A 24 0.27 9.22 -3.90
C LEU A 24 -0.81 8.20 -4.31
N ILE A 25 -1.45 7.56 -3.33
CA ILE A 25 -2.52 6.59 -3.62
C ILE A 25 -3.74 7.28 -4.25
N LYS A 26 -4.11 8.49 -3.79
CA LYS A 26 -5.20 9.28 -4.40
C LYS A 26 -4.89 9.64 -5.85
N GLU A 27 -3.69 10.14 -6.10
CA GLU A 27 -3.26 10.49 -7.46
C GLU A 27 -3.33 9.30 -8.42
N ILE A 28 -2.93 8.11 -7.95
CA ILE A 28 -3.01 6.88 -8.75
C ILE A 28 -4.47 6.46 -8.97
N VAL A 29 -5.33 6.54 -7.95
CA VAL A 29 -6.76 6.22 -8.07
C VAL A 29 -7.46 7.15 -9.08
N ASP A 30 -7.09 8.43 -9.10
CA ASP A 30 -7.63 9.40 -10.06
C ASP A 30 -7.06 9.20 -11.48
N ALA A 31 -5.82 8.68 -11.60
CA ALA A 31 -5.15 8.46 -12.87
C ALA A 31 -5.56 7.17 -13.60
N VAL A 32 -6.06 6.14 -12.91
CA VAL A 32 -6.44 4.85 -13.52
C VAL A 32 -7.85 4.40 -13.15
N THR A 33 -8.56 3.86 -14.15
CA THR A 33 -9.93 3.34 -14.03
C THR A 33 -10.00 1.92 -13.44
N ILE A 34 -8.85 1.33 -13.10
CA ILE A 34 -8.73 -0.06 -12.60
C ILE A 34 -8.63 -0.01 -11.07
N PRO A 35 -9.23 -0.96 -10.33
CA PRO A 35 -9.11 -1.00 -8.87
C PRO A 35 -7.64 -1.04 -8.43
N VAL A 36 -7.24 -0.02 -7.67
CA VAL A 36 -5.88 0.13 -7.13
C VAL A 36 -5.79 -0.59 -5.79
N MET A 37 -4.78 -1.46 -5.66
CA MET A 37 -4.44 -2.14 -4.41
C MET A 37 -3.28 -1.43 -3.71
N ALA A 38 -3.35 -1.29 -2.38
CA ALA A 38 -2.26 -0.75 -1.55
C ALA A 38 -1.77 -1.81 -0.55
N LYS A 39 -0.49 -1.76 -0.18
CA LYS A 39 0.05 -2.60 0.90
C LYS A 39 -0.16 -1.94 2.26
N VAL A 40 -0.56 -2.74 3.25
CA VAL A 40 -0.71 -2.32 4.64
C VAL A 40 0.08 -3.26 5.55
N CYS A 41 0.63 -2.74 6.64
CA CYS A 41 1.31 -3.53 7.66
C CYS A 41 0.32 -4.41 8.44
N ILE A 42 0.70 -5.65 8.77
CA ILE A 42 -0.12 -6.50 9.66
C ILE A 42 -0.26 -5.82 11.02
N GLY A 43 -1.51 -5.68 11.50
CA GLY A 43 -1.82 -5.05 12.80
C GLY A 43 -2.12 -3.54 12.74
N HIS A 44 -1.87 -2.85 11.61
CA HIS A 44 -2.21 -1.43 11.46
C HIS A 44 -3.65 -1.26 10.91
N PHE A 45 -4.64 -1.38 11.80
CA PHE A 45 -6.06 -1.22 11.45
C PHE A 45 -6.43 0.22 11.05
N VAL A 46 -5.65 1.21 11.48
CA VAL A 46 -5.83 2.62 11.12
C VAL A 46 -5.51 2.86 9.64
N GLU A 47 -4.45 2.24 9.13
CA GLU A 47 -4.06 2.30 7.71
C GLU A 47 -5.05 1.54 6.80
N ALA A 48 -5.63 0.44 7.30
CA ALA A 48 -6.62 -0.34 6.56
C ALA A 48 -8.00 0.35 6.45
N GLN A 49 -8.29 1.35 7.29
CA GLN A 49 -9.52 2.14 7.27
C GLN A 49 -9.39 3.46 6.51
N VAL A 50 -8.24 3.73 5.88
CA VAL A 50 -8.06 4.99 5.14
C VAL A 50 -9.20 5.12 4.12
N PRO A 51 -10.05 6.18 4.22
CA PRO A 51 -11.31 6.28 3.48
C PRO A 51 -11.15 6.41 1.95
N THR A 52 -9.91 6.49 1.47
CA THR A 52 -9.58 6.67 0.05
C THR A 52 -9.50 5.34 -0.71
N LEU A 53 -9.64 4.21 -0.02
CA LEU A 53 -9.49 2.87 -0.60
C LEU A 53 -10.80 2.08 -0.48
N PRO A 54 -11.27 1.42 -1.54
CA PRO A 54 -12.47 0.60 -1.48
C PRO A 54 -12.27 -0.63 -0.57
N PRO A 55 -13.33 -1.13 0.10
CA PRO A 55 -13.24 -2.27 0.99
C PRO A 55 -12.69 -3.50 0.23
N GLY A 56 -11.60 -4.08 0.75
CA GLY A 56 -10.91 -5.23 0.12
C GLY A 56 -9.68 -4.88 -0.74
N SER A 57 -9.35 -3.59 -0.91
CA SER A 57 -8.17 -3.17 -1.69
C SER A 57 -6.83 -3.20 -0.92
N CYS A 58 -6.86 -3.60 0.35
CA CYS A 58 -5.69 -3.66 1.22
C CYS A 58 -5.01 -5.04 1.16
N ALA A 59 -3.81 -5.10 0.59
CA ALA A 59 -2.96 -6.28 0.65
C ALA A 59 -2.16 -6.29 1.96
N ARG A 60 -2.42 -7.29 2.82
CA ARG A 60 -1.66 -7.48 4.06
C ARG A 60 -0.24 -7.91 3.74
N SER A 61 0.74 -7.11 4.14
CA SER A 61 2.16 -7.46 3.97
C SER A 61 2.70 -8.10 5.25
N SER A 62 3.03 -9.38 5.19
CA SER A 62 3.95 -9.99 6.16
C SER A 62 5.34 -9.49 5.83
N ALA A 63 5.92 -8.69 6.71
CA ALA A 63 7.31 -8.29 6.62
C ALA A 63 8.21 -9.54 6.50
N ALA A 64 9.13 -9.51 5.54
CA ALA A 64 10.35 -10.30 5.50
C ALA A 64 11.44 -9.38 4.97
#